data_AF-A0A0G2DWZ5-F1
#
_entry.id   AF-A0A0G2DWZ5-F1
#
_cell.length_a   1.000
_cell.length_b   1.000
_cell.length_c   1.000
_cell.angle_alpha   90.00
_cell.angle_beta   90.00
_cell.angle_gamma   90.00
#
_symmetry.space_group_name_H-M   'P 1'
#
loop_
_entity.id
_entity.type
_entity.pdbx_description
1 polymer ?
#
loop_
_entity_poly.entity_id
_entity_poly.type
_entity_poly.pdbx_seq_one_letter_code
_entity_poly.pdbx_strand_id
1 'polypeptide(L)' 'MSSINPGLRHQVIRIYKELLYLGREYPMGYDFFRTRLHKAFASQSGLRDEEKIKRGIERAEFVKKEIETL' A
#
# COMPACT_ATOMS: atom_id res chain seq x y z
N MET A 1 15.07 7.46 19.49
CA MET A 1 13.90 7.92 18.69
C MET A 1 14.10 7.41 17.28
N SER A 2 13.24 6.54 16.77
CA SER A 2 13.38 5.99 15.42
C SER A 2 13.19 7.11 14.40
N SER A 3 14.26 7.43 13.66
CA SER A 3 14.23 8.34 12.54
C SER A 3 13.40 7.74 11.40
N ILE A 4 12.73 8.59 10.62
CA ILE A 4 11.98 8.14 9.45
C ILE A 4 12.98 7.65 8.41
N ASN A 5 12.89 6.37 8.02
CA ASN A 5 13.73 5.78 6.99
C ASN A 5 13.25 6.21 5.59
N PRO A 6 14.03 7.01 4.84
CA PRO A 6 13.60 7.52 3.54
C PRO A 6 13.44 6.39 2.50
N GLY A 7 14.22 5.31 2.60
CA GLY A 7 14.13 4.16 1.71
C GLY A 7 12.79 3.43 1.85
N LEU A 8 12.36 3.17 3.09
CA LEU A 8 11.06 2.56 3.35
C LEU A 8 9.91 3.46 2.90
N ARG A 9 10.02 4.79 3.10
CA ARG A 9 9.03 5.74 2.62
C ARG A 9 8.85 5.66 1.10
N HIS A 10 9.94 5.57 0.33
CA HIS A 10 9.87 5.43 -1.12
C HIS A 10 9.20 4.12 -1.54
N GLN A 11 9.50 3.00 -0.87
CA GLN A 11 8.86 1.72 -1.15
C GLN A 11 7.35 1.75 -0.90
N VAL A 12 6.90 2.34 0.21
CA VAL A 12 5.47 2.52 0.52
C VAL A 12 4.77 3.35 -0.56
N ILE A 13 5.38 4.45 -1.00
CA ILE A 13 4.80 5.30 -2.06
C ILE A 13 4.74 4.55 -3.39
N ARG A 14 5.79 3.79 -3.73
CA ARG A 14 5.84 2.99 -4.96
C ARG A 14 4.69 2.00 -4.99
N ILE A 15 4.54 1.17 -3.96
CA ILE A 15 3.50 0.13 -3.96
C ILE A 15 2.09 0.70 -3.89
N TYR A 16 1.88 1.83 -3.21
CA TYR A 16 0.61 2.55 -3.24
C TYR A 16 0.20 2.94 -4.66
N LYS A 17 1.15 3.46 -5.46
CA LYS A 17 0.90 3.85 -6.86
C LYS A 17 0.66 2.63 -7.75
N GLU A 18 1.41 1.56 -7.56
CA GLU A 18 1.22 0.30 -8.31
C GLU A 18 -0.17 -0.30 -8.04
N LEU A 19 -0.60 -0.36 -6.78
CA LEU A 19 -1.94 -0.84 -6.42
C LEU A 19 -3.04 0.05 -7.01
N LEU A 20 -2.89 1.38 -7.00
CA LEU A 20 -3.83 2.28 -7.67
C LEU A 20 -3.91 2.03 -9.18
N TYR A 21 -2.79 1.73 -9.82
CA TYR A 21 -2.76 1.44 -11.25
C TYR A 21 -3.53 0.14 -11.56
N LEU A 22 -3.23 -0.94 -10.83
CA LEU A 22 -3.93 -2.23 -10.99
C LEU A 22 -5.42 -2.14 -10.66
N GLY A 23 -5.78 -1.36 -9.64
CA GLY A 23 -7.17 -1.20 -9.22
C GLY A 23 -8.09 -0.47 -10.20
N ARG A 24 -7.58 0.03 -11.35
CA ARG A 24 -8.39 0.71 -12.37
C ARG A 24 -9.44 -0.21 -13.01
N GLU A 25 -9.09 -1.49 -13.15
CA GLU A 25 -9.95 -2.51 -13.75
C GLU A 25 -10.69 -3.33 -12.69
N TYR A 26 -10.69 -2.88 -11.43
CA TYR A 26 -11.27 -3.62 -10.32
C TYR A 26 -12.79 -3.83 -10.53
N PRO A 27 -13.34 -5.04 -10.31
CA PRO A 27 -14.74 -5.37 -10.65
C PRO A 27 -15.80 -4.47 -10.01
N MET A 28 -15.56 -3.96 -8.80
CA MET A 28 -16.46 -3.04 -8.09
C MET A 28 -16.24 -1.56 -8.47
N GLY A 29 -15.38 -1.29 -9.46
CA GLY A 29 -15.02 0.04 -9.92
C GLY A 29 -13.80 0.65 -9.21
N TYR A 30 -13.14 1.56 -9.92
CA TYR A 30 -11.92 2.22 -9.46
C TYR A 30 -12.13 3.05 -8.19
N ASP A 31 -13.23 3.80 -8.08
CA ASP A 31 -13.48 4.64 -6.90
C ASP A 31 -13.67 3.82 -5.62
N PHE A 32 -14.34 2.67 -5.73
CA PHE A 32 -14.47 1.71 -4.64
C PHE A 32 -13.10 1.23 -4.17
N PHE A 33 -12.26 0.78 -5.12
CA PHE A 33 -10.93 0.29 -4.82
C PHE A 33 -10.04 1.39 -4.21
N ARG A 34 -9.95 2.55 -4.87
CA ARG A 34 -9.14 3.71 -4.48
C ARG A 34 -9.47 4.17 -3.07
N THR A 35 -10.76 4.25 -2.73
CA THR A 35 -11.21 4.70 -1.39
C THR A 35 -10.74 3.73 -0.30
N ARG A 36 -10.87 2.42 -0.53
CA ARG A 36 -10.44 1.40 0.44
C ARG A 36 -8.92 1.34 0.57
N LEU A 37 -8.21 1.40 -0.55
CA LEU A 37 -6.74 1.46 -0.57
C LEU A 37 -6.24 2.68 0.22
N HIS A 38 -6.78 3.87 -0.07
CA HIS A 38 -6.39 5.08 0.64
C HIS A 38 -6.63 4.97 2.15
N LYS A 39 -7.80 4.47 2.56
CA LYS A 39 -8.13 4.26 3.98
C LYS A 39 -7.15 3.31 4.67
N ALA A 40 -6.73 2.23 4.00
CA ALA A 40 -5.77 1.27 4.55
C ALA A 40 -4.37 1.87 4.76
N PHE A 41 -3.89 2.67 3.81
CA PHE A 41 -2.57 3.35 3.96
C PHE A 41 -2.65 4.52 4.96
N ALA A 42 -3.74 5.28 4.95
CA ALA A 42 -3.93 6.42 5.85
C ALA A 42 -3.98 5.99 7.33
N SER A 43 -4.63 4.87 7.65
CA SER A 43 -4.70 4.35 9.03
C SER A 43 -3.34 3.95 9.61
N GLN A 44 -2.34 3.70 8.75
CA GLN A 44 -0.98 3.34 9.14
C GLN A 44 0.04 4.47 8.93
N SER A 45 -0.41 5.67 8.54
CA SER A 45 0.48 6.81 8.23
C SER A 45 1.36 7.30 9.38
N GLY A 46 0.94 7.06 10.63
CA GLY A 46 1.70 7.40 11.84
C GLY A 46 2.74 6.37 12.27
N LEU A 47 2.88 5.26 11.54
CA LEU A 47 3.79 4.16 11.89
C LEU A 47 5.26 4.60 11.74
N ARG A 48 6.06 4.44 12.81
CA ARG A 48 7.49 4.82 12.83
C ARG A 48 8.45 3.64 13.04
N ASP A 49 7.89 2.45 13.27
CA ASP A 49 8.63 1.21 13.49
C ASP A 49 8.96 0.58 12.14
N GLU A 50 10.25 0.42 11.84
CA GLU A 50 10.71 -0.09 10.56
C GLU A 50 10.25 -1.52 10.27
N GLU A 51 10.22 -2.40 11.28
CA GLU A 51 9.78 -3.79 11.08
C GLU A 51 8.30 -3.83 10.75
N LYS A 52 7.49 -3.01 11.43
CA LYS A 52 6.06 -2.89 11.12
C LYS A 52 5.85 -2.30 9.72
N ILE A 53 6.69 -1.36 9.28
CA ILE A 53 6.60 -0.78 7.93
C ILE A 53 6.93 -1.87 6.89
N LYS A 54 8.00 -2.63 7.10
CA LYS A 54 8.39 -3.76 6.22
C LYS A 54 7.27 -4.79 6.10
N ARG A 55 6.66 -5.21 7.20
CA ARG A 55 5.50 -6.12 7.19
C ARG A 55 4.29 -5.53 6.45
N GLY A 56 4.08 -4.21 6.58
CA GLY A 56 3.05 -3.50 5.82
C GLY A 56 3.30 -3.54 4.30
N ILE A 57 4.55 -3.35 3.88
CA ILE A 57 4.97 -3.45 2.48
C ILE A 57 4.79 -4.89 1.98
N GLU A 58 5.24 -5.91 2.72
CA GLU A 58 5.05 -7.32 2.36
C GLU A 58 3.57 -7.67 2.16
N ARG A 59 2.69 -7.19 3.04
CA ARG A 59 1.24 -7.37 2.89
C ARG A 59 0.70 -6.69 1.64
N ALA A 60 1.19 -5.50 1.31
CA ALA A 60 0.78 -4.79 0.10
C ALA A 60 1.28 -5.52 -1.17
N GLU A 61 2.47 -6.12 -1.15
CA GLU A 61 3.00 -6.95 -2.25
C GLU A 61 2.18 -8.24 -2.43
N PHE A 62 1.71 -8.85 -1.34
CA PHE A 62 0.80 -9.98 -1.41
C PHE A 62 -0.53 -9.59 -2.07
N VAL A 63 -1.15 -8.49 -1.62
CA VAL A 63 -2.41 -7.98 -2.20
C VAL A 63 -2.24 -7.62 -3.68
N LYS A 64 -1.08 -7.09 -4.07
CA LYS A 64 -0.76 -6.79 -5.47
C LYS A 64 -0.87 -8.05 -6.33
N LYS A 65 -0.22 -9.15 -5.93
CA LYS A 65 -0.25 -10.43 -6.66
C LYS A 65 -1.66 -11.01 -6.78
N GLU A 66 -2.46 -10.89 -5.72
CA GLU A 66 -3.86 -11.31 -5.76
C GLU A 66 -4.65 -10.52 -6.81
N ILE A 67 -4.44 -9.20 -6.90
CA ILE A 67 -5.11 -8.35 -7.89
C ILE A 67 -4.62 -8.63 -9.31
N GLU A 68 -3.33 -8.91 -9.50
CA GLU A 68 -2.77 -9.31 -10.81
C GLU A 68 -3.35 -10.64 -11.32
N THR A 69 -3.95 -11.45 -10.45
CA THR A 69 -4.52 -12.77 -10.78
C THR A 69 -6.06 -12.78 -10.80
N LEU A 70 -6.71 -11.63 -10.53
CA LEU A 70 -8.17 -11.45 -10.65
C LEU A 70 -8.58 -11.21 -12.10
#